data_AF-A0A318K7N9-F1
#
_entry.id   AF-A0A318K7N9-F1
#
_cell.length_a   1.000
_cell.length_b   1.000
_cell.length_c   1.000
_cell.angle_alpha   90.00
_cell.angle_beta   90.00
_cell.angle_gamma   90.00
#
_symmetry.space_group_name_H-M   'P 1'
#
loop_
_entity.id
_entity.type
_entity.pdbx_description
1 polymer ?
#
loop_
_entity_poly.entity_id
_entity_poly.type
_entity_poly.pdbx_seq_one_letter_code
_entity_poly.pdbx_strand_id
1 'polypeptide(L)'
;MRAAHGALAVALAAVALVGGCTSEAPAPLPTSTAKYTDPLLPAKAVPVLTDSPPPPTNGQQCGDPTASLRPTGEGTAARGPAIDAIRARGRLVVGLDAGSNLFSFRDPISGAIVGFDADIAREIARDLLGSPDLIEYRTLGSADREQALQNHDVDIVAKTMTITCERRQRVTFSTVYLRSNQRVLAMKNSGINGIADLAGKRVCIVRGTTSLERIRRSQPTASVLSVATWADCLVVMQQRQVDAASTDDSILIGLAAQDPYTAVVGDSISVEPYGIGIPKGDDDLVRFVNGTLDRIRNDGTWERSYRQWLTVLGPSPGPPAPTYVD
;
A
#
# COMPACT_ATOMS: atom_id res chain seq x y z
N MET A 1 -1.66 66.68 -75.62
CA MET A 1 -3.08 66.43 -75.30
C MET A 1 -3.18 66.13 -73.81
N ARG A 2 -3.89 67.00 -73.06
CA ARG A 2 -4.45 66.90 -71.69
C ARG A 2 -3.50 66.46 -70.54
N ALA A 3 -3.59 66.91 -69.30
CA ALA A 3 -4.12 68.09 -68.59
C ALA A 3 -3.63 67.90 -67.12
N ALA A 4 -3.68 68.96 -66.32
CA ALA A 4 -3.05 69.13 -65.00
C ALA A 4 -3.74 68.39 -63.80
N HIS A 5 -3.31 68.81 -62.59
CA HIS A 5 -3.87 68.65 -61.22
C HIS A 5 -3.27 67.45 -60.45
N GLY A 6 -2.79 67.55 -59.21
CA GLY A 6 -2.83 68.59 -58.17
C GLY A 6 -2.77 67.88 -56.80
N ALA A 7 -1.87 68.34 -55.92
CA ALA A 7 -1.82 68.21 -54.44
C ALA A 7 -2.38 66.97 -53.71
N LEU A 8 -1.59 66.38 -52.79
CA LEU A 8 -1.84 66.50 -51.32
C LEU A 8 -0.74 65.82 -50.50
N ALA A 9 -0.26 66.52 -49.48
CA ALA A 9 0.57 66.01 -48.40
C ALA A 9 -0.29 65.33 -47.32
N VAL A 10 0.16 64.24 -46.70
CA VAL A 10 -0.23 63.84 -45.33
C VAL A 10 0.97 63.14 -44.64
N ALA A 11 1.04 63.37 -43.34
CA ALA A 11 2.16 63.28 -42.42
C ALA A 11 2.52 61.87 -41.89
N LEU A 12 3.69 61.85 -41.25
CA LEU A 12 4.32 60.87 -40.36
C LEU A 12 3.37 60.01 -39.50
N ALA A 13 3.76 58.74 -39.29
CA ALA A 13 4.11 58.22 -37.96
C ALA A 13 4.70 56.80 -38.07
N ALA A 14 6.01 56.66 -37.85
CA ALA A 14 6.65 55.38 -37.60
C ALA A 14 6.53 55.06 -36.10
N VAL A 15 5.67 54.11 -35.74
CA VAL A 15 5.59 53.56 -34.38
C VAL A 15 6.41 52.28 -34.33
N ALA A 16 7.56 52.34 -33.64
CA ALA A 16 8.36 51.18 -33.30
C ALA A 16 7.63 50.37 -32.21
N LEU A 17 7.22 49.14 -32.53
CA LEU A 17 6.70 48.18 -31.57
C LEU A 17 7.86 47.63 -30.73
N VAL A 18 8.01 48.14 -29.50
CA VAL A 18 8.86 47.51 -28.48
C VAL A 18 8.08 46.35 -27.89
N GLY A 19 8.46 45.12 -28.24
CA GLY A 19 7.95 43.91 -27.61
C GLY A 19 8.45 43.81 -26.16
N GLY A 20 7.64 44.26 -25.21
CA GLY A 20 7.86 44.02 -23.79
C GLY A 20 7.56 42.55 -23.46
N CYS A 21 8.57 41.82 -22.99
CA CYS A 21 8.36 40.51 -22.38
C CYS A 21 7.63 40.69 -21.05
N THR A 22 6.35 40.31 -20.98
CA THR A 22 5.64 40.18 -19.72
C THR A 22 6.11 38.90 -19.04
N SER A 23 7.06 39.02 -18.11
CA SER A 23 7.34 37.94 -17.15
C SER A 23 6.14 37.84 -16.21
N GLU A 24 5.31 36.83 -16.41
CA GLU A 24 4.27 36.47 -15.45
C GLU A 24 4.95 36.09 -14.14
N ALA A 25 4.68 36.86 -13.08
CA ALA A 25 5.25 36.59 -11.76
C ALA A 25 4.80 35.19 -11.30
N PRO A 26 5.70 34.34 -10.77
CA PRO A 26 5.30 33.07 -10.21
C PRO A 26 4.22 33.29 -9.15
N ALA A 27 3.16 32.47 -9.18
CA ALA A 27 2.14 32.51 -8.15
C ALA A 27 2.81 32.41 -6.76
N PRO A 28 2.39 33.23 -5.77
CA PRO A 28 2.95 33.18 -4.45
C PRO A 28 2.77 31.77 -3.88
N LEU A 29 3.87 31.21 -3.35
CA LEU A 29 3.85 29.93 -2.66
C LEU A 29 2.75 29.96 -1.58
N PRO A 30 1.99 28.86 -1.38
CA PRO A 30 1.05 28.80 -0.30
C PRO A 30 1.81 29.01 1.02
N THR A 31 1.56 30.15 1.66
CA THR A 31 2.08 30.44 3.00
C THR A 31 1.34 29.54 3.98
N SER A 32 1.89 28.35 4.21
CA SER A 32 1.57 27.57 5.39
C SER A 32 2.12 28.33 6.58
N THR A 33 1.23 28.90 7.38
CA THR A 33 1.54 29.46 8.69
C THR A 33 1.73 28.33 9.70
N ALA A 34 2.66 27.40 9.42
CA ALA A 34 3.15 26.50 10.44
C ALA A 34 3.76 27.37 11.54
N LYS A 35 3.11 27.44 12.70
CA LYS A 35 3.69 28.10 13.87
C LYS A 35 4.94 27.29 14.23
N TYR A 36 6.06 27.96 14.48
CA TYR A 36 7.34 27.33 14.87
C TYR A 36 7.25 26.39 16.09
N THR A 37 6.14 26.42 16.81
CA THR A 37 5.85 25.61 18.00
C THR A 37 5.07 24.34 17.72
N ASP A 38 4.47 24.18 16.53
CA ASP A 38 3.70 22.99 16.20
C ASP A 38 4.65 21.93 15.63
N PRO A 39 4.74 20.73 16.22
CA PRO A 39 5.64 19.70 15.71
C PRO A 39 5.26 19.35 14.27
N LEU A 40 6.27 19.28 13.40
CA LEU A 40 6.08 19.05 11.97
C LEU A 40 5.40 17.69 11.73
N LEU A 41 4.41 17.67 10.85
CA LEU A 41 3.84 16.42 10.36
C LEU A 41 4.81 15.74 9.38
N PRO A 42 4.81 14.40 9.28
CA PRO A 42 5.53 13.69 8.24
C PRO A 42 5.16 14.17 6.83
N ALA A 43 6.11 14.04 5.91
CA ALA A 43 5.88 14.40 4.51
C ALA A 43 4.63 13.67 3.95
N LYS A 44 3.77 14.41 3.26
CA LYS A 44 2.51 13.92 2.69
C LYS A 44 1.43 13.50 3.70
N ALA A 45 1.56 13.90 4.98
CA ALA A 45 0.47 13.79 5.94
C ALA A 45 -0.64 14.81 5.62
N VAL A 46 -1.89 14.34 5.59
CA VAL A 46 -3.06 15.18 5.23
C VAL A 46 -4.21 14.83 6.17
N PRO A 47 -4.81 15.82 6.86
CA PRO A 47 -6.09 15.63 7.55
C PRO A 47 -7.17 15.21 6.54
N VAL A 48 -7.81 14.08 6.79
CA VAL A 48 -8.95 13.63 5.99
C VAL A 48 -10.21 14.21 6.62
N LEU A 49 -10.89 15.08 5.87
CA LEU A 49 -12.19 15.62 6.27
C LEU A 49 -13.20 14.47 6.38
N THR A 50 -13.65 14.19 7.60
CA THR A 50 -14.61 13.13 7.94
C THR A 50 -15.99 13.35 7.34
N ASP A 51 -16.30 14.61 7.01
CA ASP A 51 -17.60 15.05 6.50
C ASP A 51 -17.80 14.70 5.02
N SER A 52 -16.72 14.30 4.33
CA SER A 52 -16.86 13.70 3.01
C SER A 52 -17.46 12.30 3.17
N PRO A 53 -18.51 11.93 2.43
CA PRO A 53 -18.99 10.55 2.41
C PRO A 53 -17.83 9.61 2.06
N PRO A 54 -17.71 8.43 2.70
CA PRO A 54 -16.84 7.39 2.17
C PRO A 54 -17.26 7.11 0.71
N PRO A 55 -16.32 6.75 -0.18
CA PRO A 55 -16.67 6.31 -1.52
C PRO A 55 -17.79 5.25 -1.41
N PRO A 56 -18.84 5.32 -2.25
CA PRO A 56 -19.84 4.28 -2.23
C PRO A 56 -19.12 2.95 -2.43
N THR A 57 -19.36 1.99 -1.53
CA THR A 57 -19.06 0.61 -1.85
C THR A 57 -19.95 0.31 -3.04
N ASN A 58 -19.42 0.37 -4.26
CA ASN A 58 -20.09 -0.29 -5.36
C ASN A 58 -20.29 -1.71 -4.85
N GLY A 59 -21.54 -2.07 -4.57
CA GLY A 59 -21.94 -3.36 -4.02
C GLY A 59 -21.72 -4.48 -5.03
N GLN A 60 -20.65 -4.40 -5.82
CA GLN A 60 -20.17 -5.41 -6.73
C GLN A 60 -19.63 -6.56 -5.90
N GLN A 61 -20.57 -7.38 -5.46
CA GLN A 61 -20.34 -8.73 -4.99
C GLN A 61 -19.59 -9.47 -6.09
N CYS A 62 -18.33 -9.80 -5.82
CA CYS A 62 -17.51 -10.64 -6.68
C CYS A 62 -17.49 -12.07 -6.11
N GLY A 63 -18.65 -12.70 -5.90
CA GLY A 63 -18.71 -14.02 -5.26
C GLY A 63 -17.83 -14.08 -3.99
N ASP A 64 -16.95 -15.08 -3.91
CA ASP A 64 -15.87 -15.12 -2.92
C ASP A 64 -14.61 -14.40 -3.45
N PRO A 65 -14.23 -13.22 -2.92
CA PRO A 65 -13.01 -12.53 -3.32
C PRO A 65 -11.74 -13.31 -3.00
N THR A 66 -11.76 -14.31 -2.12
CA THR A 66 -10.57 -15.08 -1.73
C THR A 66 -10.31 -16.31 -2.61
N ALA A 67 -11.27 -16.68 -3.47
CA ALA A 67 -11.13 -17.80 -4.39
C ALA A 67 -10.21 -17.45 -5.58
N SER A 68 -9.08 -18.14 -5.71
CA SER A 68 -8.05 -17.90 -6.74
C SER A 68 -8.01 -19.07 -7.76
N LEU A 69 -7.05 -19.09 -8.68
CA LEU A 69 -6.90 -20.15 -9.68
C LEU A 69 -6.11 -21.35 -9.11
N ARG A 70 -6.52 -22.58 -9.40
CA ARG A 70 -5.77 -23.78 -8.99
C ARG A 70 -4.34 -23.77 -9.56
N PRO A 71 -3.33 -24.24 -8.80
CA PRO A 71 -1.98 -24.41 -9.31
C PRO A 71 -1.96 -25.29 -10.57
N THR A 72 -1.06 -24.99 -11.51
CA THR A 72 -0.83 -25.79 -12.71
C THR A 72 0.65 -25.99 -12.93
N GLY A 73 1.08 -27.25 -13.09
CA GLY A 73 2.49 -27.60 -13.19
C GLY A 73 3.24 -27.48 -11.86
N GLU A 74 4.38 -28.17 -11.75
CA GLU A 74 5.22 -28.13 -10.54
C GLU A 74 6.58 -27.47 -10.84
N GLY A 75 6.97 -26.51 -9.99
CA GLY A 75 8.31 -25.89 -9.97
C GLY A 75 8.75 -25.28 -11.30
N THR A 76 10.04 -25.41 -11.62
CA THR A 76 10.67 -24.81 -12.81
C THR A 76 10.15 -25.36 -14.15
N ALA A 77 9.33 -26.41 -14.14
CA ALA A 77 8.71 -26.97 -15.34
C ALA A 77 7.45 -26.21 -15.77
N ALA A 78 6.81 -25.44 -14.88
CA ALA A 78 5.67 -24.61 -15.23
C ALA A 78 6.02 -23.61 -16.34
N ARG A 79 5.11 -23.35 -17.29
CA ARG A 79 5.33 -22.47 -18.45
C ARG A 79 4.17 -21.50 -18.60
N GLY A 80 4.45 -20.36 -19.22
CA GLY A 80 3.46 -19.32 -19.47
C GLY A 80 4.14 -17.99 -19.77
N PRO A 81 3.45 -17.05 -20.46
CA PRO A 81 4.07 -15.80 -20.90
C PRO A 81 4.68 -14.97 -19.77
N ALA A 82 4.01 -14.85 -18.63
CA ALA A 82 4.50 -14.05 -17.50
C ALA A 82 5.67 -14.74 -16.80
N ILE A 83 5.54 -16.05 -16.52
CA ILE A 83 6.60 -16.88 -15.91
C ILE A 83 7.86 -16.88 -16.79
N ASP A 84 7.70 -17.11 -18.09
CA ASP A 84 8.83 -17.19 -19.03
C ASP A 84 9.50 -15.81 -19.21
N ALA A 85 8.74 -14.71 -19.17
CA ALA A 85 9.30 -13.35 -19.15
C ALA A 85 10.15 -13.09 -17.88
N ILE A 86 9.68 -13.51 -16.71
CA ILE A 86 10.44 -13.39 -15.46
C ILE A 86 11.74 -14.19 -15.52
N ARG A 87 11.68 -15.43 -16.04
CA ARG A 87 12.87 -16.28 -16.23
C ARG A 87 13.85 -15.69 -17.21
N ALA A 88 13.39 -15.19 -18.35
CA ALA A 88 14.24 -14.54 -19.34
C ALA A 88 14.95 -13.30 -18.77
N ARG A 89 14.28 -12.56 -17.88
CA ARG A 89 14.86 -11.43 -17.15
C ARG A 89 15.83 -11.85 -16.04
N GLY A 90 15.71 -13.08 -15.53
CA GLY A 90 16.60 -13.66 -14.51
C GLY A 90 16.37 -13.16 -13.08
N ARG A 91 15.28 -12.41 -12.84
CA ARG A 91 14.90 -11.91 -11.50
C ARG A 91 13.42 -11.58 -11.41
N LEU A 92 12.85 -11.80 -10.22
CA LEU A 92 11.49 -11.44 -9.86
C LEU A 92 11.47 -10.00 -9.32
N VAL A 93 10.64 -9.12 -9.88
CA VAL A 93 10.46 -7.75 -9.42
C VAL A 93 9.30 -7.70 -8.43
N VAL A 94 9.60 -7.42 -7.17
CA VAL A 94 8.64 -7.49 -6.05
C VAL A 94 8.35 -6.10 -5.51
N GLY A 95 7.07 -5.72 -5.55
CA GLY A 95 6.57 -4.50 -4.91
C GLY A 95 6.31 -4.70 -3.42
N LEU A 96 7.06 -3.99 -2.58
CA LEU A 96 6.89 -3.95 -1.12
C LEU A 96 7.41 -2.64 -0.53
N ASP A 97 7.40 -2.45 0.79
CA ASP A 97 8.16 -1.35 1.42
C ASP A 97 9.23 -1.87 2.38
N ALA A 98 10.02 -0.95 2.95
CA ALA A 98 11.00 -1.28 3.97
C ALA A 98 10.61 -0.74 5.36
N GLY A 99 9.34 -0.40 5.55
CA GLY A 99 8.83 0.29 6.75
C GLY A 99 7.81 -0.52 7.56
N SER A 100 7.44 -1.70 7.10
CA SER A 100 6.44 -2.55 7.75
C SER A 100 7.13 -3.63 8.57
N ASN A 101 7.48 -3.30 9.82
CA ASN A 101 8.17 -4.22 10.74
C ASN A 101 7.47 -5.58 10.79
N LEU A 102 8.26 -6.66 10.88
CA LEU A 102 7.84 -8.07 10.79
C LEU A 102 7.38 -8.56 9.41
N PHE A 103 7.02 -7.67 8.47
CA PHE A 103 6.52 -8.05 7.14
C PHE A 103 7.53 -7.77 6.03
N SER A 104 7.83 -6.49 5.82
CA SER A 104 8.82 -6.03 4.87
C SER A 104 9.50 -4.81 5.48
N PHE A 105 10.64 -5.04 6.11
CA PHE A 105 11.42 -3.99 6.76
C PHE A 105 12.89 -4.17 6.50
N ARG A 106 13.63 -3.06 6.59
CA ARG A 106 15.09 -3.12 6.54
C ARG A 106 15.63 -3.52 7.91
N ASP A 107 16.26 -4.67 7.98
CA ASP A 107 16.94 -5.12 9.18
C ASP A 107 18.08 -4.13 9.53
N PRO A 108 18.12 -3.55 10.73
CA PRO A 108 19.11 -2.54 11.08
C PRO A 108 20.53 -3.11 11.24
N ILE A 109 20.68 -4.43 11.37
CA ILE A 109 21.98 -5.08 11.57
C ILE A 109 22.63 -5.42 10.22
N SER A 110 21.92 -6.16 9.38
CA SER A 110 22.40 -6.63 8.07
C SER A 110 22.16 -5.63 6.94
N GLY A 111 21.21 -4.72 7.11
CA GLY A 111 20.74 -3.82 6.05
C GLY A 111 19.88 -4.50 4.98
N ALA A 112 19.60 -5.81 5.08
CA ALA A 112 18.76 -6.53 4.13
C ALA A 112 17.26 -6.24 4.34
N ILE A 113 16.45 -6.39 3.29
CA ILE A 113 14.99 -6.41 3.42
C ILE A 113 14.59 -7.81 3.88
N VAL A 114 13.93 -7.88 5.03
CA VAL A 114 13.49 -9.13 5.67
C VAL A 114 12.06 -8.98 6.20
N GLY A 115 11.48 -10.10 6.63
CA GLY A 115 10.14 -10.17 7.21
C GLY A 115 9.28 -11.21 6.49
N PHE A 116 8.07 -11.40 7.00
CA PHE A 116 7.14 -12.41 6.52
C PHE A 116 6.77 -12.24 5.03
N ASP A 117 6.43 -11.03 4.58
CA ASP A 117 6.14 -10.77 3.16
C ASP A 117 7.37 -10.98 2.28
N ALA A 118 8.56 -10.59 2.78
CA ALA A 118 9.82 -10.82 2.08
C ALA A 118 10.12 -12.33 1.95
N ASP A 119 9.88 -13.11 3.00
CA ASP A 119 10.04 -14.58 2.97
C ASP A 119 9.11 -15.24 1.96
N ILE A 120 7.84 -14.84 1.90
CA ILE A 120 6.89 -15.37 0.91
C ILE A 120 7.38 -15.04 -0.52
N ALA A 121 7.84 -13.81 -0.76
CA ALA A 121 8.39 -13.44 -2.07
C ALA A 121 9.67 -14.21 -2.43
N ARG A 122 10.54 -14.47 -1.45
CA ARG A 122 11.75 -15.29 -1.59
C ARG A 122 11.44 -16.73 -1.96
N GLU A 123 10.38 -17.31 -1.41
CA GLU A 123 9.94 -18.66 -1.77
C GLU A 123 9.37 -18.72 -3.19
N ILE A 124 8.69 -17.67 -3.66
CA ILE A 124 8.25 -17.56 -5.07
C ILE A 124 9.47 -17.50 -6.00
N ALA A 125 10.47 -16.67 -5.67
CA ALA A 125 11.69 -16.58 -6.46
C ALA A 125 12.49 -17.90 -6.47
N ARG A 126 12.56 -18.59 -5.32
CA ARG A 126 13.17 -19.92 -5.21
C ARG A 126 12.54 -20.90 -6.20
N ASP A 127 11.21 -21.00 -6.22
CA ASP A 127 10.52 -21.96 -7.09
C ASP A 127 10.64 -21.57 -8.58
N LEU A 128 10.61 -20.26 -8.87
CA LEU A 128 10.56 -19.75 -10.24
C LEU A 128 11.92 -19.73 -10.93
N LEU A 129 12.97 -19.38 -10.18
CA LEU A 129 14.32 -19.07 -10.66
C LEU A 129 15.41 -19.96 -10.06
N GLY A 130 15.06 -20.86 -9.13
CA GLY A 130 16.00 -21.77 -8.46
C GLY A 130 16.77 -21.14 -7.30
N SER A 131 16.58 -19.85 -7.01
CA SER A 131 17.22 -19.16 -5.89
C SER A 131 16.31 -18.09 -5.27
N PRO A 132 16.23 -18.02 -3.93
CA PRO A 132 15.44 -17.00 -3.23
C PRO A 132 16.02 -15.59 -3.35
N ASP A 133 17.27 -15.46 -3.79
CA ASP A 133 17.99 -14.17 -3.84
C ASP A 133 17.85 -13.45 -5.19
N LEU A 134 17.20 -14.07 -6.18
CA LEU A 134 16.98 -13.50 -7.51
C LEU A 134 15.76 -12.56 -7.51
N ILE A 135 15.79 -11.55 -6.65
CA ILE A 135 14.73 -10.56 -6.46
C ILE A 135 15.25 -9.14 -6.65
N GLU A 136 14.49 -8.32 -7.38
CA GLU A 136 14.59 -6.86 -7.37
C GLU A 136 13.42 -6.28 -6.58
N TYR A 137 13.67 -5.60 -5.47
CA TYR A 137 12.62 -4.94 -4.70
C TYR A 137 12.33 -3.54 -5.25
N ARG A 138 11.05 -3.23 -5.43
CA ARG A 138 10.57 -1.86 -5.69
C ARG A 138 9.76 -1.35 -4.52
N THR A 139 10.20 -0.22 -3.96
CA THR A 139 9.53 0.44 -2.84
C THR A 139 8.22 1.05 -3.31
N LEU A 140 7.10 0.59 -2.74
CA LEU A 140 5.76 1.09 -3.04
C LEU A 140 5.08 1.63 -1.78
N GLY A 141 4.36 2.73 -1.88
CA GLY A 141 3.36 3.09 -0.87
C GLY A 141 2.15 2.17 -0.94
N SER A 142 1.38 2.06 0.15
CA SER A 142 0.16 1.22 0.14
C SER A 142 -0.87 1.64 -0.90
N ALA A 143 -0.90 2.93 -1.27
CA ALA A 143 -1.75 3.48 -2.32
C ALA A 143 -1.27 3.17 -3.75
N ASP A 144 0.01 2.83 -3.93
CA ASP A 144 0.63 2.66 -5.25
C ASP A 144 0.60 1.20 -5.74
N ARG A 145 0.25 0.26 -4.85
CA ARG A 145 0.27 -1.20 -5.10
C ARG A 145 -0.47 -1.61 -6.37
N GLU A 146 -1.71 -1.16 -6.52
CA GLU A 146 -2.56 -1.57 -7.65
C GLU A 146 -2.07 -0.95 -8.96
N GLN A 147 -1.68 0.33 -8.94
CA GLN A 147 -1.17 1.00 -10.14
C GLN A 147 0.14 0.38 -10.61
N ALA A 148 1.05 0.01 -9.70
CA ALA A 148 2.30 -0.64 -10.05
C ALA A 148 2.06 -2.00 -10.75
N LEU A 149 1.04 -2.75 -10.32
CA LEU A 149 0.65 -4.00 -10.98
C LEU A 149 -0.01 -3.73 -12.35
N GLN A 150 -0.90 -2.74 -12.45
CA GLN A 150 -1.55 -2.37 -13.70
C GLN A 150 -0.56 -1.89 -14.77
N ASN A 151 0.51 -1.23 -14.35
CA ASN A 151 1.59 -0.76 -15.22
C ASN A 151 2.63 -1.83 -15.55
N HIS A 152 2.57 -3.00 -14.92
CA HIS A 152 3.66 -4.00 -14.91
C HIS A 152 5.00 -3.40 -14.46
N ASP A 153 4.98 -2.43 -13.52
CA ASP A 153 6.18 -1.90 -12.88
C ASP A 153 6.82 -2.94 -11.94
N VAL A 154 6.03 -3.92 -11.49
CA VAL A 154 6.43 -5.07 -10.66
C VAL A 154 5.71 -6.33 -11.16
N ASP A 155 6.29 -7.50 -10.94
CA ASP A 155 5.66 -8.79 -11.28
C ASP A 155 4.61 -9.18 -10.23
N ILE A 156 4.94 -8.94 -8.96
CA ILE A 156 4.07 -9.25 -7.82
C ILE A 156 4.13 -8.15 -6.77
N VAL A 157 3.07 -8.03 -5.97
CA VAL A 157 3.06 -7.24 -4.73
C VAL A 157 2.88 -8.17 -3.54
N ALA A 158 3.89 -8.21 -2.67
CA ALA A 158 3.88 -8.88 -1.37
C ALA A 158 4.00 -7.81 -0.28
N LYS A 159 2.88 -7.17 0.06
CA LYS A 159 2.84 -6.00 0.94
C LYS A 159 1.51 -5.88 1.66
N THR A 160 1.22 -6.81 2.58
CA THR A 160 0.01 -6.86 3.42
C THR A 160 -1.25 -6.47 2.65
N MET A 161 -1.46 -7.09 1.48
CA MET A 161 -2.43 -6.64 0.50
C MET A 161 -3.74 -7.41 0.67
N THR A 162 -4.68 -6.79 1.39
CA THR A 162 -6.03 -7.34 1.56
C THR A 162 -6.70 -7.59 0.21
N ILE A 163 -7.20 -8.81 0.02
CA ILE A 163 -8.00 -9.16 -1.15
C ILE A 163 -9.41 -8.58 -0.97
N THR A 164 -9.84 -7.73 -1.90
CA THR A 164 -11.20 -7.18 -1.92
C THR A 164 -11.79 -7.27 -3.32
N CYS A 165 -13.12 -7.23 -3.41
CA CYS A 165 -13.80 -7.24 -4.71
C CYS A 165 -13.43 -6.04 -5.57
N GLU A 166 -13.28 -4.87 -4.96
CA GLU A 166 -12.87 -3.66 -5.68
C GLU A 166 -11.47 -3.80 -6.29
N ARG A 167 -10.51 -4.32 -5.52
CA ARG A 167 -9.14 -4.54 -6.01
C ARG A 167 -9.11 -5.57 -7.14
N ARG A 168 -9.92 -6.63 -7.05
CA ARG A 168 -10.05 -7.66 -8.09
C ARG A 168 -10.52 -7.14 -9.46
N GLN A 169 -11.11 -5.95 -9.50
CA GLN A 169 -11.45 -5.33 -10.79
C GLN A 169 -10.21 -4.85 -11.53
N ARG A 170 -9.17 -4.45 -10.79
CA ARG A 170 -7.96 -3.80 -11.29
C ARG A 170 -6.76 -4.74 -11.37
N VAL A 171 -6.65 -5.68 -10.43
CA VAL A 171 -5.56 -6.66 -10.33
C VAL A 171 -6.11 -8.05 -10.04
N THR A 172 -5.28 -9.09 -10.08
CA THR A 172 -5.63 -10.44 -9.61
C THR A 172 -4.83 -10.80 -8.36
N PHE A 173 -5.21 -11.89 -7.70
CA PHE A 173 -4.60 -12.31 -6.44
C PHE A 173 -4.36 -13.81 -6.38
N SER A 174 -3.31 -14.18 -5.65
CA SER A 174 -3.14 -15.54 -5.12
C SER A 174 -4.26 -15.91 -4.13
N THR A 175 -4.23 -17.15 -3.66
CA THR A 175 -4.90 -17.59 -2.44
C THR A 175 -4.38 -16.85 -1.21
N VAL A 176 -5.15 -16.91 -0.12
CA VAL A 176 -4.81 -16.22 1.13
C VAL A 176 -3.56 -16.82 1.76
N TYR A 177 -2.53 -16.02 2.01
CA TYR A 177 -1.29 -16.47 2.69
C TYR A 177 -1.24 -16.06 4.17
N LEU A 178 -2.03 -15.06 4.59
CA LEU A 178 -2.21 -14.68 5.99
C LEU A 178 -3.60 -14.08 6.21
N ARG A 179 -4.21 -14.32 7.37
CA ARG A 179 -5.43 -13.62 7.80
C ARG A 179 -5.07 -12.72 8.97
N SER A 180 -5.33 -11.42 8.82
CA SER A 180 -5.21 -10.44 9.89
C SER A 180 -6.58 -9.84 10.23
N ASN A 181 -6.66 -9.04 11.28
CA ASN A 181 -7.87 -8.33 11.68
C ASN A 181 -7.55 -6.86 11.88
N GLN A 182 -8.31 -5.95 11.28
CA GLN A 182 -8.20 -4.54 11.62
C GLN A 182 -8.57 -4.32 13.10
N ARG A 183 -7.69 -3.67 13.85
CA ARG A 183 -7.86 -3.31 15.27
C ARG A 183 -7.38 -1.87 15.51
N VAL A 184 -7.13 -1.52 16.76
CA VAL A 184 -6.67 -0.20 17.19
C VAL A 184 -5.35 -0.33 17.94
N LEU A 185 -4.40 0.55 17.68
CA LEU A 185 -3.19 0.75 18.48
C LEU A 185 -3.33 2.07 19.22
N ALA A 186 -3.15 2.04 20.54
CA ALA A 186 -3.23 3.23 21.39
C ALA A 186 -2.08 3.25 22.39
N MET A 187 -1.81 4.43 22.96
CA MET A 187 -0.91 4.53 24.11
C MET A 187 -1.51 3.78 25.31
N LYS A 188 -0.66 3.07 26.06
CA LYS A 188 -1.03 2.50 27.36
C LYS A 188 -1.57 3.63 28.25
N ASN A 189 -2.64 3.36 28.99
CA ASN A 189 -3.33 4.31 29.85
C ASN A 189 -4.02 5.50 29.13
N SER A 190 -4.20 5.45 27.80
CA SER A 190 -4.94 6.49 27.05
C SER A 190 -6.46 6.49 27.32
N GLY A 191 -6.99 5.42 27.90
CA GLY A 191 -8.43 5.20 28.02
C GLY A 191 -9.11 4.72 26.73
N ILE A 192 -8.36 4.52 25.64
CA ILE A 192 -8.87 3.96 24.38
C ILE A 192 -8.73 2.43 24.45
N ASN A 193 -9.86 1.73 24.42
CA ASN A 193 -9.93 0.28 24.49
C ASN A 193 -10.46 -0.36 23.20
N GLY A 194 -10.80 0.42 22.18
CA GLY A 194 -11.27 -0.09 20.89
C GLY A 194 -11.92 0.99 20.02
N ILE A 195 -12.61 0.56 18.96
CA ILE A 195 -13.20 1.46 17.96
C ILE A 195 -14.25 2.44 18.54
N ALA A 196 -15.00 2.01 19.56
CA ALA A 196 -16.02 2.86 20.19
C ALA A 196 -15.40 4.13 20.80
N ASP A 197 -14.22 4.02 21.39
CA ASP A 197 -13.51 5.11 22.06
C ASP A 197 -12.81 6.07 21.09
N LEU A 198 -12.86 5.79 19.77
CA LEU A 198 -12.28 6.65 18.74
C LEU A 198 -13.20 7.81 18.34
N ALA A 199 -14.43 7.88 18.86
CA ALA A 199 -15.34 8.99 18.60
C ALA A 199 -14.72 10.33 19.04
N GLY A 200 -14.64 11.29 18.11
CA GLY A 200 -14.00 12.60 18.33
C GLY A 200 -12.48 12.56 18.56
N LYS A 201 -11.83 11.40 18.40
CA LYS A 201 -10.38 11.24 18.54
C LYS A 201 -9.67 11.41 17.20
N ARG A 202 -8.38 11.74 17.24
CA ARG A 202 -7.49 11.78 16.08
C ARG A 202 -6.92 10.39 15.86
N VAL A 203 -7.15 9.82 14.67
CA VAL A 203 -6.73 8.46 14.32
C VAL A 203 -5.81 8.52 13.11
N CYS A 204 -4.59 8.01 13.23
CA CYS A 204 -3.69 7.89 12.10
C CYS A 204 -4.00 6.64 11.26
N ILE A 205 -4.05 6.81 9.93
CA ILE A 205 -4.24 5.72 8.97
C ILE A 205 -3.44 5.98 7.69
N VAL A 206 -2.80 4.94 7.13
CA VAL A 206 -2.12 5.08 5.83
C VAL A 206 -3.13 5.17 4.68
N ARG A 207 -2.94 6.11 3.76
CA ARG A 207 -3.78 6.26 2.56
C ARG A 207 -3.75 5.02 1.65
N GLY A 208 -4.83 4.80 0.91
CA GLY A 208 -4.94 3.67 -0.03
C GLY A 208 -5.06 2.31 0.65
N THR A 209 -5.56 2.29 1.89
CA THR A 209 -5.76 1.07 2.69
C THR A 209 -7.24 0.81 2.92
N THR A 210 -7.58 -0.46 3.11
CA THR A 210 -8.91 -0.89 3.55
C THR A 210 -9.25 -0.30 4.91
N SER A 211 -8.24 -0.09 5.76
CA SER A 211 -8.37 0.50 7.09
C SER A 211 -8.99 1.89 7.08
N LEU A 212 -8.64 2.73 6.09
CA LEU A 212 -9.17 4.08 5.94
C LEU A 212 -10.67 4.07 5.63
N GLU A 213 -11.09 3.24 4.69
CA GLU A 213 -12.51 3.13 4.36
C GLU A 213 -13.31 2.53 5.51
N ARG A 214 -12.74 1.54 6.21
CA ARG A 214 -13.38 0.91 7.36
C ARG A 214 -13.60 1.92 8.48
N ILE A 215 -12.60 2.71 8.85
CA ILE A 215 -12.78 3.69 9.95
C ILE A 215 -13.85 4.72 9.60
N ARG A 216 -13.88 5.21 8.35
CA ARG A 216 -14.84 6.22 7.92
C ARG A 216 -16.28 5.70 7.97
N ARG A 217 -16.48 4.40 7.83
CA ARG A 217 -17.80 3.74 7.96
C ARG A 217 -18.15 3.39 9.40
N SER A 218 -17.20 2.81 10.13
CA SER A 218 -17.45 2.22 11.44
C SER A 218 -17.31 3.22 12.60
N GLN A 219 -16.56 4.30 12.41
CA GLN A 219 -16.46 5.43 13.34
C GLN A 219 -16.34 6.76 12.59
N PRO A 220 -17.43 7.25 11.97
CA PRO A 220 -17.40 8.46 11.14
C PRO A 220 -17.06 9.73 11.92
N THR A 221 -17.16 9.71 13.25
CA THR A 221 -16.83 10.87 14.10
C THR A 221 -15.35 10.94 14.50
N ALA A 222 -14.54 9.94 14.16
CA ALA A 222 -13.09 9.98 14.38
C ALA A 222 -12.43 10.91 13.35
N SER A 223 -11.63 11.88 13.80
CA SER A 223 -10.82 12.73 12.92
C SER A 223 -9.64 11.92 12.38
N VAL A 224 -9.53 11.77 11.06
CA VAL A 224 -8.48 10.93 10.47
C VAL A 224 -7.30 11.78 10.02
N LEU A 225 -6.10 11.45 10.49
CA LEU A 225 -4.84 11.94 9.91
C LEU A 225 -4.32 10.87 8.96
N SER A 226 -4.29 11.16 7.66
CA SER A 226 -3.74 10.22 6.70
C SER A 226 -2.26 10.45 6.46
N VAL A 227 -1.46 9.38 6.46
CA VAL A 227 0.00 9.42 6.25
C VAL A 227 0.44 8.48 5.13
N ALA A 228 1.73 8.51 4.78
CA ALA A 228 2.28 7.70 3.70
C ALA A 228 2.65 6.27 4.14
N THR A 229 3.18 6.10 5.35
CA THR A 229 3.69 4.82 5.86
C THR A 229 3.19 4.51 7.28
N TRP A 230 3.22 3.24 7.68
CA TRP A 230 2.83 2.85 9.03
C TRP A 230 3.80 3.36 10.10
N ALA A 231 5.09 3.46 9.77
CA ALA A 231 6.09 4.10 10.60
C ALA A 231 5.75 5.58 10.87
N ASP A 232 5.22 6.30 9.88
CA ASP A 232 4.74 7.68 10.09
C ASP A 232 3.61 7.72 11.12
N CYS A 233 2.71 6.73 11.15
CA CYS A 233 1.67 6.65 12.18
C CYS A 233 2.25 6.50 13.58
N LEU A 234 3.29 5.67 13.74
CA LEU A 234 3.95 5.53 15.03
C LEU A 234 4.63 6.86 15.45
N VAL A 235 5.29 7.55 14.53
CA VAL A 235 5.93 8.85 14.80
C VAL A 235 4.91 9.89 15.26
N VAL A 236 3.78 10.06 14.57
CA VAL A 236 2.77 11.05 14.96
C VAL A 236 2.06 10.66 16.27
N MET A 237 1.95 9.37 16.59
CA MET A 237 1.49 8.90 17.90
C MET A 237 2.47 9.27 19.02
N GLN A 238 3.76 9.01 18.81
CA GLN A 238 4.83 9.34 19.76
C GLN A 238 4.91 10.85 20.05
N GLN A 239 4.64 11.66 19.03
CA GLN A 239 4.57 13.12 19.13
C GLN A 239 3.21 13.62 19.65
N ARG A 240 2.29 12.72 20.03
CA ARG A 240 0.93 13.03 20.51
C ARG A 240 0.10 13.89 19.55
N GLN A 241 0.43 13.83 18.26
CA GLN A 241 -0.32 14.50 17.18
C GLN A 241 -1.59 13.72 16.80
N VAL A 242 -1.66 12.45 17.16
CA VAL A 242 -2.88 11.63 17.11
C VAL A 242 -3.04 10.87 18.42
N ASP A 243 -4.24 10.34 18.65
CA ASP A 243 -4.58 9.62 19.88
C ASP A 243 -4.48 8.09 19.70
N ALA A 244 -4.64 7.62 18.46
CA ALA A 244 -4.52 6.21 18.10
C ALA A 244 -4.09 6.03 16.63
N ALA A 245 -3.74 4.80 16.26
CA ALA A 245 -3.71 4.34 14.87
C ALA A 245 -4.67 3.16 14.69
N SER A 246 -5.20 2.96 13.48
CA SER A 246 -6.03 1.79 13.18
C SER A 246 -5.63 1.15 11.86
N THR A 247 -5.26 -0.12 11.93
CA THR A 247 -5.03 -1.02 10.81
C THR A 247 -4.99 -2.45 11.35
N ASP A 248 -4.51 -3.36 10.52
CA ASP A 248 -4.41 -4.79 10.68
C ASP A 248 -3.53 -5.12 11.89
N ASP A 249 -4.00 -6.00 12.77
CA ASP A 249 -3.35 -6.37 14.03
C ASP A 249 -1.91 -6.85 13.84
N SER A 250 -1.63 -7.48 12.71
CA SER A 250 -0.31 -7.91 12.31
C SER A 250 0.65 -6.74 12.04
N ILE A 251 0.17 -5.65 11.46
CA ILE A 251 0.96 -4.42 11.32
C ILE A 251 1.08 -3.72 12.67
N LEU A 252 -0.03 -3.60 13.41
CA LEU A 252 -0.06 -2.90 14.69
C LEU A 252 0.89 -3.51 15.73
N ILE A 253 1.04 -4.83 15.76
CA ILE A 253 1.99 -5.47 16.67
C ILE A 253 3.44 -5.19 16.29
N GLY A 254 3.72 -5.06 14.99
CA GLY A 254 5.02 -4.63 14.48
C GLY A 254 5.38 -3.21 14.93
N LEU A 255 4.39 -2.31 14.98
CA LEU A 255 4.53 -0.97 15.55
C LEU A 255 4.69 -1.04 17.09
N ALA A 256 3.91 -1.87 17.78
CA ALA A 256 4.00 -2.04 19.22
C ALA A 256 5.35 -2.64 19.68
N ALA A 257 5.98 -3.45 18.84
CA ALA A 257 7.33 -3.96 19.08
C ALA A 257 8.40 -2.85 19.01
N GLN A 258 8.14 -1.77 18.26
CA GLN A 258 9.02 -0.60 18.17
C GLN A 258 8.77 0.41 19.30
N ASP A 259 7.56 0.45 19.86
CA ASP A 259 7.21 1.32 20.98
C ASP A 259 6.46 0.55 22.09
N PRO A 260 7.16 0.17 23.18
CA PRO A 260 6.57 -0.60 24.27
C PRO A 260 5.57 0.20 25.10
N TYR A 261 5.38 1.51 24.87
CA TYR A 261 4.33 2.31 25.51
C TYR A 261 2.99 2.22 24.80
N THR A 262 2.93 1.52 23.67
CA THR A 262 1.68 1.28 22.93
C THR A 262 1.11 -0.12 23.22
N ALA A 263 -0.16 -0.31 22.92
CA ALA A 263 -0.83 -1.60 23.00
C ALA A 263 -1.90 -1.73 21.90
N VAL A 264 -2.04 -2.93 21.36
CA VAL A 264 -3.15 -3.28 20.46
C VAL A 264 -4.38 -3.57 21.30
N VAL A 265 -5.47 -2.87 21.04
CA VAL A 265 -6.70 -2.87 21.84
C VAL A 265 -7.95 -3.08 20.97
N GLY A 266 -9.06 -3.44 21.61
CA GLY A 266 -10.38 -3.59 20.99
C GLY A 266 -10.57 -4.88 20.23
N ASP A 267 -11.82 -5.22 19.91
CA ASP A 267 -12.11 -6.39 19.09
C ASP A 267 -11.77 -6.16 17.61
N SER A 268 -11.84 -7.23 16.82
CA SER A 268 -11.70 -7.16 15.37
C SER A 268 -12.79 -6.26 14.76
N ILE A 269 -12.36 -5.29 13.95
CA ILE A 269 -13.23 -4.37 13.19
C ILE A 269 -13.60 -4.99 11.84
N SER A 270 -12.63 -5.64 11.19
CA SER A 270 -12.82 -6.42 9.97
C SER A 270 -11.71 -7.46 9.79
N VAL A 271 -12.02 -8.53 9.08
CA VAL A 271 -11.04 -9.52 8.64
C VAL A 271 -10.33 -9.01 7.38
N GLU A 272 -9.01 -9.16 7.36
CA GLU A 272 -8.12 -8.71 6.30
C GLU A 272 -7.37 -9.93 5.72
N PRO A 273 -7.93 -10.61 4.70
CA PRO A 273 -7.26 -11.74 4.04
C PRO A 273 -6.18 -11.23 3.09
N TYR A 274 -4.90 -11.52 3.37
CA TYR A 274 -3.80 -11.10 2.51
C TYR A 274 -3.57 -12.07 1.36
N GLY A 275 -3.42 -11.53 0.15
CA GLY A 275 -3.01 -12.24 -1.05
C GLY A 275 -1.80 -11.55 -1.69
N ILE A 276 -1.07 -12.31 -2.51
CA ILE A 276 -0.06 -11.75 -3.40
C ILE A 276 -0.79 -11.10 -4.56
N GLY A 277 -0.61 -9.79 -4.74
CA GLY A 277 -1.17 -9.04 -5.85
C GLY A 277 -0.37 -9.32 -7.13
N ILE A 278 -1.07 -9.56 -8.23
CA ILE A 278 -0.49 -9.95 -9.53
C ILE A 278 -1.19 -9.14 -10.64
N PRO A 279 -0.51 -8.76 -11.74
CA PRO A 279 -1.16 -8.07 -12.85
C PRO A 279 -2.33 -8.87 -13.41
N LYS A 280 -3.40 -8.18 -13.79
CA LYS A 280 -4.60 -8.83 -14.33
C LYS A 280 -4.28 -9.43 -15.70
N GLY A 281 -4.62 -10.71 -15.90
CA GLY A 281 -4.35 -11.43 -17.14
C GLY A 281 -3.13 -12.38 -17.07
N ASP A 282 -2.28 -12.23 -16.05
CA ASP A 282 -1.12 -13.11 -15.82
C ASP A 282 -1.53 -14.38 -15.04
N ASP A 283 -2.53 -15.09 -15.56
CA ASP A 283 -3.12 -16.27 -14.92
C ASP A 283 -2.09 -17.39 -14.71
N ASP A 284 -1.11 -17.53 -15.60
CA ASP A 284 0.00 -18.47 -15.43
C ASP A 284 0.79 -18.16 -14.16
N LEU A 285 1.09 -16.87 -13.90
CA LEU A 285 1.79 -16.44 -12.70
C LEU A 285 0.93 -16.63 -11.44
N VAL A 286 -0.39 -16.39 -11.50
CA VAL A 286 -1.30 -16.67 -10.38
C VAL A 286 -1.23 -18.13 -9.96
N ARG A 287 -1.36 -19.03 -10.93
CA ARG A 287 -1.33 -20.48 -10.69
C ARG A 287 0.04 -20.91 -10.15
N PHE A 288 1.11 -20.34 -10.68
CA PHE A 288 2.46 -20.59 -10.19
C PHE A 288 2.63 -20.19 -8.72
N VAL A 289 2.25 -18.95 -8.38
CA VAL A 289 2.31 -18.44 -7.01
C VAL A 289 1.46 -19.28 -6.07
N ASN A 290 0.27 -19.72 -6.50
CA ASN A 290 -0.56 -20.63 -5.71
C ASN A 290 0.10 -21.99 -5.48
N GLY A 291 0.87 -22.51 -6.46
CA GLY A 291 1.67 -23.71 -6.28
C GLY A 291 2.75 -23.54 -5.21
N THR A 292 3.46 -22.40 -5.22
CA THR A 292 4.41 -22.05 -4.14
C THR A 292 3.71 -21.95 -2.79
N LEU A 293 2.56 -21.28 -2.73
CA LEU A 293 1.79 -21.15 -1.49
C LEU A 293 1.36 -22.54 -0.98
N ASP A 294 0.83 -23.41 -1.83
CA ASP A 294 0.48 -24.78 -1.45
C ASP A 294 1.70 -25.57 -0.95
N ARG A 295 2.85 -25.43 -1.60
CA ARG A 295 4.09 -26.06 -1.12
C ARG A 295 4.46 -25.59 0.29
N ILE A 296 4.56 -24.28 0.52
CA ILE A 296 5.01 -23.75 1.83
C ILE A 296 4.03 -24.03 2.96
N ARG A 297 2.74 -24.20 2.65
CA ARG A 297 1.72 -24.63 3.63
C ARG A 297 1.98 -26.07 4.10
N ASN A 298 2.40 -26.95 3.19
CA ASN A 298 2.53 -28.39 3.42
C ASN A 298 3.93 -28.82 3.88
N ASP A 299 4.99 -28.09 3.53
CA ASP A 299 6.39 -28.43 3.87
C ASP A 299 6.90 -27.77 5.17
N GLY A 300 6.02 -27.05 5.87
CA GLY A 300 6.29 -26.33 7.11
C GLY A 300 7.08 -25.02 6.94
N THR A 301 7.38 -24.57 5.72
CA THR A 301 8.06 -23.29 5.47
C THR A 301 7.23 -22.12 5.97
N TRP A 302 5.91 -22.14 5.73
CA TRP A 302 5.00 -21.12 6.24
C TRP A 302 5.04 -21.05 7.77
N GLU A 303 5.00 -22.21 8.43
CA GLU A 303 5.03 -22.29 9.90
C GLU A 303 6.37 -21.77 10.46
N ARG A 304 7.49 -22.06 9.79
CA ARG A 304 8.81 -21.52 10.18
C ARG A 304 8.84 -20.00 10.06
N SER A 305 8.35 -19.43 8.96
CA SER A 305 8.31 -17.98 8.77
C SER A 305 7.36 -17.31 9.77
N TYR A 306 6.19 -17.92 10.04
CA TYR A 306 5.28 -17.43 11.09
C TYR A 306 5.97 -17.41 12.46
N ARG A 307 6.68 -18.50 12.82
CA ARG A 307 7.40 -18.56 14.10
C ARG A 307 8.52 -17.54 14.22
N GLN A 308 9.16 -17.22 13.11
CA GLN A 308 10.24 -16.24 13.08
C GLN A 308 9.72 -14.81 13.27
N TRP A 309 8.57 -14.48 12.65
CA TRP A 309 8.13 -13.08 12.54
C TRP A 309 6.89 -12.74 13.37
N LEU A 310 5.97 -13.68 13.55
CA LEU A 310 4.58 -13.39 13.92
C LEU A 310 4.14 -14.00 15.26
N THR A 311 5.01 -14.65 16.02
CA THR A 311 4.66 -15.22 17.35
C THR A 311 4.22 -14.17 18.37
N VAL A 312 4.57 -12.90 18.12
CA VAL A 312 4.06 -11.76 18.90
C VAL A 312 2.54 -11.57 18.75
N LEU A 313 1.92 -12.10 17.70
CA LEU A 313 0.45 -12.17 17.53
C LEU A 313 -0.18 -13.30 18.35
N GLY A 314 0.64 -14.22 18.87
CA GLY A 314 0.19 -15.42 19.58
C GLY A 314 0.70 -16.72 18.93
N PRO A 315 0.19 -17.87 19.40
CA PRO A 315 0.48 -19.16 18.77
C PRO A 315 0.04 -19.18 17.30
N SER A 316 0.80 -19.89 16.46
CA SER A 316 0.45 -20.06 15.05
C SER A 316 -0.94 -20.67 14.90
N PRO A 317 -1.85 -20.03 14.13
CA PRO A 317 -3.14 -20.62 13.78
C PRO A 317 -3.01 -21.68 12.66
N GLY A 318 -1.80 -21.90 12.15
CA GLY A 318 -1.55 -22.63 10.92
C GLY A 318 -1.84 -21.80 9.66
N PRO A 319 -1.35 -22.26 8.50
CA PRO A 319 -1.57 -21.55 7.25
C PRO A 319 -3.06 -21.47 6.87
N PRO A 320 -3.54 -20.35 6.30
CA PRO A 320 -4.90 -20.27 5.78
C PRO A 320 -5.13 -21.31 4.68
N ALA A 321 -6.24 -22.04 4.75
CA ALA A 321 -6.65 -22.96 3.69
C ALA A 321 -6.93 -22.19 2.37
N PRO A 322 -6.47 -22.71 1.21
CA PRO A 322 -6.74 -22.09 -0.07
C PRO A 322 -8.19 -22.30 -0.52
N THR A 323 -8.74 -21.32 -1.22
CA THR A 323 -10.00 -21.44 -1.96
C THR A 323 -9.71 -21.28 -3.45
N TYR A 324 -10.29 -22.13 -4.29
CA TYR A 324 -10.11 -22.10 -5.74
C TYR A 324 -11.44 -21.93 -6.49
N VAL A 325 -11.44 -21.19 -7.60
CA VAL A 325 -12.63 -20.97 -8.44
C VAL A 325 -12.83 -22.03 -9.53
N ASP A 326 -11.75 -22.69 -9.93
CA ASP A 326 -11.69 -23.78 -10.89
C ASP A 326 -11.19 -25.07 -10.22
#